data_AF-T0MQI3-F1
#
_entry.id   AF-T0MQI3-F1
#
_cell.length_a   1.000
_cell.length_b   1.000
_cell.length_c   1.000
_cell.angle_alpha   90.00
_cell.angle_beta   90.00
_cell.angle_gamma   90.00
#
_symmetry.space_group_name_H-M   'P 1'
#
loop_
_entity.id
_entity.type
_entity.pdbx_description
1 polymer ?
#
loop_
_entity_poly.entity_id
_entity_poly.type
_entity_poly.pdbx_seq_one_letter_code
_entity_poly.pdbx_strand_id
1 'polypeptide(L)' 'MAKKQSFADKVKKTKNVVICPKCQGPKQPIMYIKSEKTSVDSWRFRQGLVQVCKCNHSQIYK' A
#
# COMPACT_ATOMS: atom_id res chain seq x y z
N MET A 1 15.13 15.68 -21.78
CA MET A 1 14.77 17.08 -21.44
C MET A 1 13.72 17.07 -20.34
N ALA A 2 14.01 17.67 -19.18
CA ALA A 2 13.02 17.80 -18.11
C ALA A 2 11.94 18.81 -18.54
N LYS A 3 10.68 18.36 -18.65
CA LYS A 3 9.55 19.28 -18.89
C LYS A 3 9.52 20.29 -17.75
N LYS A 4 9.55 21.59 -18.07
CA LYS A 4 9.33 22.67 -17.09
C LYS A 4 7.92 22.50 -16.51
N GLN A 5 7.82 22.02 -15.28
CA GLN A 5 6.55 21.89 -14.57
C GLN A 5 6.28 23.18 -13.80
N SER A 6 5.19 23.88 -14.12
CA SER A 6 4.76 25.04 -13.34
C SER A 6 4.14 24.61 -12.01
N PHE A 7 4.00 25.53 -11.06
CA PHE A 7 3.27 25.27 -9.80
C PHE A 7 1.82 24.84 -10.07
N ALA A 8 1.16 25.45 -11.05
CA ALA A 8 -0.19 25.09 -11.46
C ALA A 8 -0.28 23.63 -11.96
N ASP A 9 0.73 23.14 -12.69
CA ASP A 9 0.78 21.75 -13.16
C ASP A 9 0.96 20.75 -12.02
N LYS A 10 1.64 21.15 -10.93
CA LYS A 10 1.81 20.32 -9.74
C LYS A 10 0.53 20.24 -8.90
N VAL A 11 -0.21 21.34 -8.79
CA VAL A 11 -1.49 21.40 -8.04
C VAL A 11 -2.58 20.58 -8.74
N LYS A 12 -2.62 20.60 -10.08
CA LYS A 12 -3.58 19.81 -10.88
C LYS A 12 -3.34 18.30 -10.83
N LYS A 13 -2.21 17.85 -10.29
CA LYS A 13 -1.88 16.43 -10.20
C LYS A 13 -2.72 15.78 -9.09
N THR A 14 -3.83 15.17 -9.49
CA THR A 14 -4.67 14.39 -8.58
C THR A 14 -3.91 13.18 -8.05
N LYS A 15 -3.97 12.99 -6.73
CA LYS A 15 -3.43 11.78 -6.09
C LYS A 15 -4.41 10.63 -6.37
N ASN A 16 -3.92 9.55 -6.98
CA ASN A 16 -4.67 8.30 -7.09
C ASN A 16 -4.78 7.65 -5.69
N VAL A 17 -5.81 8.04 -4.96
CA VAL A 17 -6.12 7.49 -3.63
C VAL A 17 -7.19 6.42 -3.81
N VAL A 18 -6.87 5.18 -3.42
CA VAL A 18 -7.85 4.10 -3.39
C VAL A 18 -8.70 4.28 -2.13
N ILE A 19 -9.99 4.52 -2.30
CA ILE A 19 -10.91 4.72 -1.18
C ILE A 19 -11.49 3.37 -0.74
N CYS A 20 -11.61 3.16 0.56
CA CYS A 20 -12.26 1.96 1.10
C CYS A 20 -13.79 2.10 1.07
N PRO A 21 -14.55 1.14 0.51
CA PRO A 21 -16.01 1.24 0.43
C PRO A 21 -16.71 1.14 1.80
N LYS A 22 -16.04 0.60 2.83
CA LYS A 22 -16.64 0.41 4.17
C LYS A 22 -16.44 1.59 5.12
N CYS A 23 -15.25 2.16 5.17
CA CYS A 23 -14.94 3.28 6.06
C CYS A 23 -14.77 4.62 5.35
N GLN A 24 -14.91 4.63 4.02
CA GLN A 24 -14.71 5.80 3.14
C GLN A 24 -13.36 6.50 3.32
N GLY A 25 -12.42 5.88 4.04
CA GLY A 25 -11.08 6.39 4.28
C GLY A 25 -10.10 6.01 3.17
N PRO A 26 -8.97 6.73 3.07
CA PRO A 26 -7.90 6.39 2.15
C PRO A 26 -7.26 5.05 2.55
N LYS A 27 -7.06 4.15 1.59
CA LYS A 27 -6.22 2.97 1.76
C LYS A 27 -4.76 3.35 1.55
N GLN A 28 -3.92 3.06 2.53
CA GLN A 28 -2.48 3.28 2.46
C GLN A 28 -1.82 2.00 1.96
N PRO A 29 -1.08 2.04 0.83
CA PRO A 29 -0.24 0.92 0.44
C PRO A 29 0.93 0.79 1.42
N ILE A 30 1.08 -0.37 2.05
CA ILE A 30 2.23 -0.72 2.87
C ILE A 30 2.89 -1.98 2.32
N MET A 31 4.21 -2.09 2.53
CA MET A 31 4.93 -3.32 2.25
C MET A 31 4.75 -4.27 3.45
N TYR A 32 4.03 -5.35 3.23
CA TYR A 32 3.82 -6.39 4.23
C TYR A 32 4.79 -7.55 3.99
N ILE A 33 5.46 -7.97 5.06
CA ILE A 33 6.44 -9.06 5.02
C ILE A 33 5.90 -10.19 5.88
N LYS A 34 5.67 -11.35 5.26
CA LYS A 34 5.22 -12.56 5.94
C LYS A 34 6.32 -13.60 5.91
N SER A 35 6.65 -14.18 7.07
CA SER A 35 7.51 -15.36 7.16
C SER A 35 6.67 -16.61 6.89
N GLU A 36 7.04 -17.34 5.84
CA GLU A 36 6.43 -18.62 5.47
C GLU A 36 7.50 -19.71 5.57
N LYS A 37 7.19 -20.81 6.25
CA LYS A 37 8.05 -22.00 6.22
C LYS A 37 7.85 -22.70 4.88
N THR A 38 8.97 -23.00 4.22
CA THR A 38 9.00 -23.80 3.00
C THR A 38 8.87 -25.28 3.37
N SER A 39 8.42 -26.10 2.41
CA SER A 39 8.30 -27.56 2.57
C SER A 39 9.60 -28.27 2.96
N VAL A 40 10.76 -27.63 2.76
CA VAL A 40 12.10 -28.15 3.07
C VAL A 40 12.67 -27.55 4.36
N ASP A 41 11.80 -27.17 5.31
CA ASP A 41 12.14 -26.62 6.63
C ASP A 41 13.02 -25.35 6.61
N SER A 42 12.94 -24.58 5.53
CA SER A 42 13.62 -23.29 5.36
C SER A 42 12.66 -22.12 5.47
N TRP A 43 13.10 -21.01 6.06
CA TRP A 43 12.31 -19.79 6.20
C TRP A 43 12.38 -18.91 4.96
N ARG A 44 11.23 -18.52 4.41
CA ARG A 44 11.14 -17.57 3.30
C ARG A 44 10.34 -16.34 3.74
N PHE A 45 10.86 -15.16 3.41
CA PHE A 45 10.15 -13.90 3.62
C PHE A 45 9.45 -13.49 2.32
N ARG A 46 8.12 -13.53 2.33
CA ARG A 46 7.30 -13.09 1.21
C ARG A 46 6.93 -11.62 1.40
N GLN A 47 7.36 -10.79 0.46
CA GLN A 47 7.02 -9.37 0.43
C GLN A 47 5.79 -9.17 -0.48
N GLY A 48 4.82 -8.40 -0.01
CA GLY A 48 3.63 -8.04 -0.77
C GLY A 48 3.16 -6.64 -0.46
N LEU A 49 2.72 -5.91 -1.48
CA LEU A 49 2.06 -4.62 -1.29
C LEU A 49 0.61 -4.85 -0.87
N VAL A 50 0.27 -4.46 0.35
CA VAL A 50 -1.08 -4.60 0.90
C VAL A 50 -1.66 -3.21 1.15
N GLN A 51 -2.93 -3.05 0.79
CA GLN A 51 -3.67 -1.80 0.97
C GLN A 51 -4.36 -1.80 2.33
N VAL A 52 -3.92 -0.96 3.26
CA VAL A 52 -4.41 -0.93 4.65
C VAL A 52 -5.30 0.28 4.91
N CYS A 53 -6.36 0.05 5.67
CA CYS A 53 -7.30 1.02 6.19
C CYS A 53 -7.69 0.63 7.62
N LYS A 54 -8.45 1.48 8.32
CA LYS A 54 -8.90 1.19 9.70
C LYS A 54 -9.65 -0.14 9.84
N CYS A 55 -10.32 -0.61 8.79
CA CYS A 55 -11.10 -1.85 8.85
C CYS A 55 -10.26 -3.13 8.81
N ASN A 56 -9.14 -3.14 8.08
CA ASN A 56 -8.32 -4.35 7.89
C ASN A 56 -7.03 -4.35 8.71
N HIS A 57 -6.76 -3.26 9.44
CA HIS A 57 -5.60 -3.16 10.32
C HIS A 57 -5.50 -4.34 11.30
N SER A 58 -6.62 -4.70 11.95
CA SER A 58 -6.67 -5.81 12.91
C SER A 58 -6.47 -7.19 12.30
N GLN A 59 -6.66 -7.34 10.98
CA GLN A 59 -6.45 -8.61 10.27
C GLN A 59 -5.00 -8.79 9.81
N ILE A 60 -4.28 -7.69 9.60
CA ILE A 60 -2.95 -7.69 8.98
C ILE A 60 -1.83 -7.70 10.03
N TYR A 61 -2.05 -7.03 11.17
CA TYR A 61 -1.06 -6.92 12.25
C TYR A 61 -1.32 -7.86 13.44
N LYS A 62 -2.15 -8.89 13.24
CA LYS A 62 -2.43 -9.88 14.29
C LYS A 62 -1.33 -10.93 14.39
#